data_AF-U2Z6D0-F1
#
_entry.id   AF-U2Z6D0-F1
#
_cell.length_a   1.000
_cell.length_b   1.000
_cell.length_c   1.000
_cell.angle_alpha   90.00
_cell.angle_beta   90.00
_cell.angle_gamma   90.00
#
_symmetry.space_group_name_H-M   'P 1'
#
loop_
_entity.id
_entity.type
_entity.pdbx_description
1 polymer ?
#
loop_
_entity_poly.entity_id
_entity_poly.type
_entity_poly.pdbx_seq_one_letter_code
_entity_poly.pdbx_strand_id
1 'polypeptide(L)'
;MLITHAALRLDGLPAMLIATAGLVYLLGCFAVTVVFNVPMNEALAGMDLAEASTQSYWTGTYLPRWTFWNTVRTIACGLSAALLLFGLTTLSQSQPA
;
A
#
# COMPACT_ATOMS: atom_id res chain seq x y z
N MET A 1 -20.10 25.55 -4.83
CA MET A 1 -19.23 26.66 -4.37
C MET A 1 -18.23 26.21 -3.29
N LEU A 2 -18.58 25.43 -2.26
CA LEU A 2 -17.60 24.90 -1.28
C LEU A 2 -16.67 23.80 -1.85
N ILE A 3 -17.23 22.86 -2.61
CA ILE A 3 -16.48 21.72 -3.20
C ILE A 3 -15.45 22.22 -4.23
N THR A 4 -15.82 23.23 -5.03
CA THR A 4 -14.91 23.85 -5.99
C THR A 4 -13.82 24.68 -5.31
N HIS A 5 -14.12 25.38 -4.20
CA HIS A 5 -13.10 26.11 -3.44
C HIS A 5 -12.10 25.19 -2.73
N ALA A 6 -12.54 24.05 -2.19
CA ALA A 6 -11.64 23.07 -1.57
C ALA A 6 -10.74 22.38 -2.61
N ALA A 7 -11.29 22.05 -3.79
CA ALA A 7 -10.54 21.45 -4.89
C ALA A 7 -9.51 22.41 -5.53
N LEU A 8 -9.78 23.72 -5.53
CA LEU A 8 -8.91 24.76 -6.10
C LEU A 8 -7.98 25.42 -5.05
N ARG A 9 -8.01 24.98 -3.78
CA ARG A 9 -7.12 25.47 -2.70
C ARG A 9 -6.05 24.44 -2.30
N LEU A 10 -6.10 23.24 -2.86
CA LEU A 10 -5.03 22.25 -2.76
C LEU A 10 -3.91 22.60 -3.75
N ASP A 11 -3.39 23.82 -3.66
CA ASP A 11 -2.19 24.24 -4.37
C ASP A 11 -1.02 24.32 -3.38
N GLY A 12 0.10 23.70 -3.73
CA GLY A 12 1.31 23.70 -2.93
C GLY A 12 1.65 22.35 -2.27
N LEU A 13 2.67 22.38 -1.41
CA LEU A 13 3.27 21.22 -0.75
C LEU A 13 2.26 20.22 -0.14
N PRO A 14 1.17 20.63 0.53
CA PRO A 14 0.21 19.69 1.14
C PRO A 14 -0.52 18.82 0.12
N ALA A 15 -0.91 19.39 -1.02
CA ALA A 15 -1.59 18.65 -2.09
C ALA A 15 -0.66 17.62 -2.75
N MET A 16 0.60 18.01 -2.98
CA MET A 16 1.63 17.09 -3.49
C MET A 16 1.90 15.95 -2.51
N LEU A 17 1.95 16.21 -1.20
CA LEU A 17 2.15 15.19 -0.17
C LEU A 17 0.99 14.18 -0.13
N ILE A 18 -0.26 14.66 -0.18
CA ILE A 18 -1.45 13.82 -0.19
C ILE A 18 -1.53 12.98 -1.47
N ALA A 19 -1.26 13.58 -2.64
CA ALA A 19 -1.21 12.86 -3.92
C ALA A 19 -0.11 11.80 -3.93
N THR A 20 1.08 12.12 -3.42
CA THR A 20 2.19 11.18 -3.31
C THR A 20 1.88 10.04 -2.35
N ALA A 21 1.21 10.31 -1.22
CA ALA A 21 0.74 9.28 -0.30
C ALA A 21 -0.18 8.26 -1.02
N GLY A 22 -1.17 8.75 -1.76
CA GLY A 22 -2.07 7.90 -2.55
C GLY A 22 -1.32 7.07 -3.59
N LEU A 23 -0.33 7.66 -4.28
CA LEU A 23 0.49 6.95 -5.25
C LEU A 23 1.35 5.85 -4.59
N VAL A 24 1.96 6.15 -3.45
CA VAL A 24 2.75 5.17 -2.67
C VAL A 24 1.87 4.01 -2.20
N TYR A 25 0.63 4.29 -1.78
CA TYR A 25 -0.33 3.24 -1.43
C TYR A 25 -0.72 2.38 -2.63
N LEU A 26 -1.08 3.01 -3.77
CA LEU A 26 -1.48 2.28 -4.98
C LEU A 26 -0.33 1.43 -5.53
N LEU A 27 0.88 1.97 -5.61
CA LEU A 27 2.01 1.23 -6.16
C LEU A 27 2.56 0.22 -5.15
N GLY A 28 2.77 0.62 -3.90
CA GLY A 28 3.43 -0.23 -2.90
C GLY A 28 2.50 -1.23 -2.21
N CYS A 29 1.21 -0.93 -2.07
CA CYS A 29 0.24 -1.86 -1.49
C CYS A 29 -0.54 -2.59 -2.58
N PHE A 30 -1.24 -1.85 -3.44
CA PHE A 30 -2.16 -2.45 -4.41
C PHE A 30 -1.42 -3.21 -5.52
N ALA A 31 -0.42 -2.61 -6.18
CA ALA A 31 0.31 -3.30 -7.24
C ALA A 31 1.10 -4.51 -6.71
N VAL A 32 1.73 -4.41 -5.53
CA VAL A 32 2.40 -5.56 -4.88
C VAL A 32 1.41 -6.68 -4.56
N THR A 33 0.18 -6.34 -4.20
CA THR A 33 -0.88 -7.32 -3.96
C THR A 33 -1.25 -8.04 -5.25
N VAL A 34 -1.60 -7.30 -6.31
CA VAL A 34 -2.08 -7.87 -7.57
C VAL A 34 -0.99 -8.65 -8.31
N VAL A 35 0.25 -8.16 -8.33
CA VAL A 35 1.33 -8.75 -9.14
C VAL A 35 2.04 -9.90 -8.42
N PHE A 36 2.17 -9.84 -7.09
CA PHE A 36 2.94 -10.85 -6.35
C PHE A 36 2.09 -11.70 -5.42
N ASN A 37 1.21 -11.08 -4.60
CA ASN A 37 0.48 -11.82 -3.57
C ASN A 37 -0.64 -12.67 -4.19
N VAL A 38 -1.42 -12.12 -5.13
CA VAL A 38 -2.52 -12.85 -5.78
C VAL A 38 -2.02 -14.09 -6.53
N PRO A 39 -1.02 -14.00 -7.44
CA PRO A 39 -0.55 -15.19 -8.16
C PRO A 39 0.05 -16.24 -7.23
N MET A 40 0.70 -15.84 -6.13
CA MET A 40 1.20 -16.81 -5.14
C MET A 40 0.07 -17.53 -4.42
N ASN A 41 -0.96 -16.80 -3.99
CA ASN A 41 -2.11 -17.39 -3.33
C ASN A 41 -2.83 -18.38 -4.26
N GLU A 42 -3.03 -18.01 -5.53
CA GLU A 42 -3.64 -18.90 -6.54
C GLU A 42 -2.78 -20.13 -6.81
N ALA A 43 -1.46 -19.98 -6.93
CA ALA A 43 -0.54 -21.10 -7.13
C ALA A 43 -0.60 -22.11 -5.98
N LEU A 44 -0.73 -21.62 -4.74
CA LEU A 44 -0.89 -22.50 -3.58
C LEU A 44 -2.29 -23.13 -3.51
N ALA A 45 -3.34 -22.38 -3.86
CA ALA A 45 -4.71 -22.88 -3.88
C ALA A 45 -4.90 -24.04 -4.88
N GLY A 46 -4.07 -24.07 -5.95
CA GLY A 46 -4.03 -25.17 -6.91
C GLY A 46 -3.23 -26.41 -6.47
N MET A 47 -2.55 -26.37 -5.31
CA MET A 47 -1.79 -27.52 -4.78
C MET A 47 -2.62 -28.36 -3.82
N ASP A 48 -2.37 -29.67 -3.79
CA ASP A 48 -2.97 -30.55 -2.78
C ASP A 48 -2.30 -30.32 -1.43
N LEU A 49 -3.05 -29.74 -0.49
CA LEU A 49 -2.57 -29.40 0.86
C LEU A 49 -2.24 -30.63 1.72
N ALA A 50 -2.69 -31.82 1.34
CA ALA A 50 -2.40 -33.07 2.06
C ALA A 50 -1.04 -33.67 1.68
N GLU A 51 -0.40 -33.18 0.63
CA GLU A 51 0.85 -33.75 0.12
C GLU A 51 2.09 -33.14 0.82
N ALA A 52 3.05 -33.99 1.19
CA ALA A 52 4.28 -33.56 1.88
C ALA A 52 5.17 -32.64 1.00
N SER A 53 5.04 -32.76 -0.32
CA SER A 53 5.63 -31.88 -1.34
C SER A 53 5.13 -30.42 -1.19
N THR A 54 3.82 -30.23 -0.98
CA THR A 54 3.19 -28.92 -0.79
C THR A 54 3.65 -28.25 0.49
N GLN A 55 3.83 -29.02 1.57
CA GLN A 55 4.37 -28.50 2.83
C GLN A 55 5.84 -28.02 2.68
N SER A 56 6.62 -28.75 1.90
CA SER A 56 8.01 -28.39 1.57
C SER A 56 8.08 -27.14 0.69
N TYR A 57 7.20 -27.02 -0.30
CA TYR A 57 7.06 -25.81 -1.13
C TYR A 57 6.62 -24.60 -0.29
N TRP A 58 5.64 -24.79 0.59
CA TRP A 58 5.11 -23.75 1.46
C TRP A 58 6.22 -23.15 2.33
N THR A 59 6.94 -24.02 3.07
CA THR A 59 7.98 -23.59 4.01
C THR A 59 9.23 -23.05 3.31
N GLY A 60 9.67 -23.69 2.22
CA GLY A 60 10.91 -23.34 1.55
C GLY A 60 10.82 -22.18 0.55
N THR A 61 9.67 -22.01 -0.11
CA THR A 61 9.54 -21.06 -1.23
C THR A 61 8.45 -20.03 -0.99
N TYR A 62 7.26 -20.48 -0.59
CA TYR A 62 6.12 -19.59 -0.42
C TYR A 62 6.33 -18.63 0.77
N LEU A 63 6.56 -19.16 1.96
CA LEU A 63 6.60 -18.38 3.20
C LEU A 63 7.64 -17.24 3.18
N PRO A 64 8.89 -17.45 2.71
CA PRO A 64 9.88 -16.38 2.64
C PRO A 64 9.51 -15.28 1.63
N ARG A 65 9.07 -15.65 0.41
CA ARG A 65 8.64 -14.67 -0.61
C ARG A 65 7.39 -13.92 -0.16
N TRP A 66 6.43 -14.63 0.44
CA TRP A 66 5.18 -14.03 0.91
C TRP A 66 5.47 -13.00 2.00
N THR A 67 6.31 -13.38 2.98
CA THR A 67 6.69 -12.50 4.10
C THR A 67 7.43 -11.27 3.60
N PHE A 68 8.32 -11.41 2.61
CA PHE A 68 9.02 -10.28 2.00
C PHE A 68 8.03 -9.30 1.35
N TRP A 69 7.16 -9.78 0.45
CA TRP A 69 6.19 -8.91 -0.23
C TRP A 69 5.13 -8.33 0.72
N ASN A 70 4.77 -9.05 1.78
CA ASN A 70 3.89 -8.54 2.82
C ASN A 70 4.57 -7.44 3.65
N THR A 71 5.88 -7.56 3.92
CA THR A 71 6.65 -6.51 4.59
C THR A 71 6.75 -5.25 3.71
N VAL A 72 6.96 -5.41 2.40
CA VAL A 72 6.94 -4.29 1.44
C VAL A 72 5.59 -3.55 1.49
N ARG A 73 4.47 -4.29 1.51
CA ARG A 73 3.13 -3.69 1.65
C ARG A 73 2.98 -2.92 2.95
N THR A 74 3.44 -3.47 4.06
CA THR A 74 3.39 -2.81 5.37
C THR A 74 4.20 -1.50 5.37
N ILE A 75 5.41 -1.52 4.82
CA ILE A 75 6.26 -0.32 4.71
C ILE A 75 5.58 0.73 3.81
N ALA A 76 5.05 0.31 2.65
CA ALA A 76 4.35 1.22 1.74
C ALA A 76 3.12 1.86 2.39
N CYS A 77 2.29 1.07 3.09
CA CYS A 77 1.14 1.59 3.84
C CYS A 77 1.59 2.55 4.97
N GLY A 78 2.66 2.22 5.70
CA GLY A 78 3.20 3.06 6.75
C GLY A 78 3.72 4.40 6.22
N LEU A 79 4.45 4.38 5.11
CA LEU A 79 4.93 5.58 4.42
C LEU A 79 3.76 6.42 3.89
N SER A 80 2.77 5.79 3.26
CA SER A 80 1.55 6.49 2.83
C SER A 80 0.82 7.14 4.00
N ALA A 81 0.67 6.44 5.13
CA ALA A 81 0.00 6.99 6.31
C ALA A 81 0.79 8.18 6.88
N ALA A 82 2.12 8.08 6.98
CA ALA A 82 2.97 9.17 7.44
C ALA A 82 2.89 10.40 6.51
N LEU A 83 2.96 10.19 5.19
CA LEU A 83 2.82 11.26 4.20
C LEU A 83 1.44 11.91 4.25
N LEU A 84 0.38 11.13 4.41
CA LEU A 84 -0.98 11.64 4.53
C LEU A 84 -1.17 12.45 5.81
N LEU A 85 -0.68 11.94 6.96
CA LEU A 85 -0.72 12.67 8.23
C LEU A 85 0.05 13.99 8.15
N PHE A 86 1.24 13.99 7.56
CA PHE A 86 2.05 15.20 7.38
C PHE A 86 1.41 16.19 6.39
N GLY A 87 0.80 15.71 5.31
CA GLY A 87 0.02 16.52 4.38
C GLY A 87 -1.20 17.16 5.05
N LEU A 88 -1.89 16.42 5.93
CA LEU A 88 -3.05 16.92 6.67
C LEU A 88 -2.68 17.96 7.73
N THR A 89 -1.60 17.74 8.49
CA THR A 89 -1.17 18.71 9.51
C THR A 89 -0.68 20.01 8.89
N THR A 90 0.07 19.94 7.79
CA THR A 90 0.52 21.13 7.04
C THR A 90 -0.66 21.89 6.42
N LEU A 91 -1.67 21.18 5.91
CA LEU A 91 -2.91 21.79 5.44
C LEU A 91 -3.69 22.47 6.57
N SER A 92 -3.79 21.83 7.74
CA SER A 92 -4.47 22.36 8.92
C SER A 92 -3.84 23.63 9.45
N GLN A 93 -2.51 23.76 9.39
CA GLN A 93 -1.80 24.98 9.79
C GLN A 93 -1.97 26.12 8.79
N SER A 94 -2.36 25.82 7.55
CA SER A 94 -2.51 26.79 6.47
C SER A 94 -3.91 27.45 6.42
N GLN A 95 -4.85 27.00 7.24
CA GLN A 95 -6.18 27.62 7.37
C GLN A 95 -6.17 28.56 8.59
N PRO A 96 -6.34 29.89 8.41
CA PRO A 96 -6.54 30.79 9.55
C PRO A 96 -7.90 30.50 10.21
N ALA A 97 -7.93 30.60 11.55
CA ALA A 97 -9.11 30.39 12.39
C ALA A 97 -10.24 31.38 12.11
#